data_AF-A0A7Z9QKW2-F1
#
_entry.id   AF-A0A7Z9QKW2-F1
#
_cell.length_a   1.000
_cell.length_b   1.000
_cell.length_c   1.000
_cell.angle_alpha   90.00
_cell.angle_beta   90.00
_cell.angle_gamma   90.00
#
_symmetry.space_group_name_H-M   'P 1'
#
loop_
_entity.id
_entity.type
_entity.pdbx_description
1 polymer ?
#
loop_
_entity_poly.entity_id
_entity_poly.type
_entity_poly.pdbx_seq_one_letter_code
_entity_poly.pdbx_strand_id
1 'polypeptide(L)'
;DQDGRDREFVCSSERFHESNQSIAQELSSLGLRIMPGKERELRKYLRGFVLPEAYRRRCVDRTGWVNVETPLYVLPNQVIGLDQKEPVIFQPEAHSPVVLTMHKKGSLDQWHAFVVRPCIGNPYLLFSLCASYASPLLKHLRMDCGGFHFYGASSRGKTTLLQVAASSWGCGIDPASGDNSFVGRWNSTGNAFEATASAHNDGILLLDEMGTCSASNFGALIYGLFGGEGKKRLNKQSGLRSTRSWRILALSTGELSTSQRISEEAGRKAMAGQLVRMADIPINNGIIIDTHGKASDEFVTELKYNCGEYYGVSAPLFIEGLVGLSSSSEALTNTLRTLVDAAEGELLAGLNLESCQRRVVKRFAMVVVAGWLSIRFNIIRCEGREVMESVRAVMMDWLGDNSNIPEGQRGLEAVKNFILRNPDRFRPIGNENSSVRNLAGFLDTGIGLYLLTTEGLAEACAGFNKDMVLSELDRLDFLMTGEEGRMNRKFTVRGVGRTRLYGIREGLLGHDYAD
;
A
#
# COMPACT_ATOMS: atom_id res chain seq x y z
N ASP A 1 36.93 21.07 -5.49
CA ASP A 1 37.34 21.37 -4.10
C ASP A 1 38.87 21.41 -4.04
N GLN A 2 39.48 21.50 -2.86
CA GLN A 2 40.95 21.54 -2.73
C GLN A 2 41.64 20.22 -3.12
N ASP A 3 40.88 19.14 -3.24
CA ASP A 3 41.37 17.81 -3.62
C ASP A 3 41.22 17.56 -5.12
N GLY A 4 40.88 18.59 -5.90
CA GLY A 4 40.66 18.49 -7.35
C GLY A 4 39.39 17.73 -7.73
N ARG A 5 38.44 17.53 -6.79
CA ARG A 5 37.15 16.89 -7.08
C ARG A 5 36.12 17.95 -7.43
N ASP A 6 35.40 17.75 -8.53
CA ASP A 6 34.30 18.63 -8.88
C ASP A 6 33.16 18.49 -7.87
N ARG A 7 32.62 19.63 -7.47
CA ARG A 7 31.49 19.73 -6.54
C ARG A 7 30.47 20.65 -7.14
N GLU A 8 29.23 20.18 -7.20
CA GLU A 8 28.11 20.98 -7.67
C GLU A 8 27.35 21.58 -6.50
N PHE A 9 26.95 22.85 -6.64
CA PHE A 9 26.13 23.56 -5.67
C PHE A 9 25.02 24.29 -6.41
N VAL A 10 23.78 23.97 -6.06
CA VAL A 10 22.58 24.60 -6.62
C VAL A 10 22.07 25.65 -5.65
N CYS A 11 21.92 26.89 -6.10
CA CYS A 11 21.47 27.99 -5.27
C CYS A 11 20.29 28.71 -5.92
N SER A 12 19.12 28.68 -5.27
CA SER A 12 17.99 29.49 -5.73
C SER A 12 18.21 30.98 -5.45
N SER A 13 17.62 31.84 -6.27
CA SER A 13 17.78 33.30 -6.13
C SER A 13 17.27 33.84 -4.79
N GLU A 14 16.36 33.13 -4.14
CA GLU A 14 15.80 33.48 -2.83
C GLU A 14 16.78 33.27 -1.67
N ARG A 15 17.66 32.26 -1.75
CA ARG A 15 18.71 32.01 -0.72
C ARG A 15 19.70 33.18 -0.61
N PHE A 16 19.91 33.81 -1.75
CA PHE A 16 20.01 35.25 -1.99
C PHE A 16 19.66 36.28 -0.91
N HIS A 17 18.69 35.98 -0.04
CA HIS A 17 18.08 36.87 0.95
C HIS A 17 18.20 36.34 2.39
N GLU A 18 18.77 35.14 2.58
CA GLU A 18 19.01 34.54 3.89
C GLU A 18 20.15 35.26 4.66
N SER A 19 20.47 34.73 5.84
CA SER A 19 21.69 35.07 6.60
C SER A 19 22.93 35.01 5.70
N ASN A 20 23.85 35.95 5.86
CA ASN A 20 25.11 35.98 5.09
C ASN A 20 25.95 34.70 5.25
N GLN A 21 25.74 33.92 6.32
CA GLN A 21 26.55 32.75 6.62
C GLN A 21 26.04 31.46 5.96
N SER A 22 24.77 31.35 5.55
CA SER A 22 24.21 30.05 5.14
C SER A 22 24.87 29.48 3.89
N ILE A 23 24.92 30.27 2.81
CA ILE A 23 25.56 29.90 1.54
C ILE A 23 27.06 29.66 1.74
N ALA A 24 27.71 30.48 2.56
CA ALA A 24 29.14 30.34 2.84
C ALA A 24 29.45 29.04 3.60
N GLN A 25 28.65 28.68 4.60
CA GLN A 25 28.83 27.44 5.35
C GLN A 25 28.69 26.20 4.47
N GLU A 26 27.70 26.19 3.58
CA GLU A 26 27.45 25.06 2.68
C GLU A 26 28.51 24.93 1.58
N LEU A 27 28.92 26.05 0.97
CA LEU A 27 30.05 26.02 0.04
C LEU A 27 31.34 25.58 0.72
N SER A 28 31.56 26.00 1.97
CA SER A 28 32.70 25.57 2.78
C SER A 28 32.65 24.07 3.11
N SER A 29 31.48 23.51 3.43
CA SER A 29 31.32 22.07 3.65
C SER A 29 31.54 21.25 2.36
N LEU A 30 31.32 21.86 1.20
CA LEU A 30 31.70 21.32 -0.11
C LEU A 30 33.18 21.56 -0.46
N GLY A 31 33.98 22.13 0.45
CA GLY A 31 35.42 22.31 0.29
C GLY A 31 35.86 23.64 -0.33
N LEU A 32 34.96 24.61 -0.53
CA LEU A 32 35.34 25.96 -0.95
C LEU A 32 36.00 26.71 0.21
N ARG A 33 37.24 27.15 0.05
CA ARG A 33 37.93 27.94 1.07
C ARG A 33 37.36 29.36 1.12
N ILE A 34 36.64 29.67 2.18
CA ILE A 34 36.08 31.01 2.41
C ILE A 34 36.81 31.63 3.60
N MET A 35 37.33 32.84 3.41
CA MET A 35 37.96 33.58 4.50
C MET A 35 36.89 34.01 5.52
N PRO A 36 37.02 33.67 6.82
CA PRO A 36 36.08 34.12 7.84
C PRO A 36 35.90 35.64 7.82
N GLY A 37 34.65 36.10 7.87
CA GLY A 37 34.30 37.52 7.82
C GLY A 37 34.23 38.13 6.42
N LYS A 38 34.36 37.33 5.35
CA LYS A 38 34.22 37.75 3.94
C LYS A 38 32.97 37.17 3.26
N GLU A 39 32.01 36.68 4.02
CA GLU A 39 30.81 36.01 3.51
C GLU A 39 29.92 36.98 2.72
N ARG A 40 29.88 38.25 3.12
CA ARG A 40 29.13 39.30 2.41
C ARG A 40 29.71 39.58 1.02
N GLU A 41 31.03 39.56 0.90
CA GLU A 41 31.78 39.82 -0.32
C GLU A 41 31.63 38.65 -1.29
N LEU A 42 31.67 37.40 -0.80
CA LEU A 42 31.32 36.20 -1.57
C LEU A 42 29.90 36.31 -2.13
N ARG A 43 28.93 36.67 -1.29
CA ARG A 43 27.53 36.84 -1.72
C ARG A 43 27.37 37.90 -2.80
N LYS A 44 28.05 39.05 -2.67
CA LYS A 44 28.08 40.10 -3.71
C LYS A 44 28.70 39.59 -5.01
N TYR A 45 29.81 38.87 -4.92
CA TYR A 45 30.47 38.27 -6.07
C TYR A 45 29.55 37.30 -6.81
N LEU A 46 28.93 36.35 -6.10
CA LEU A 46 28.00 35.38 -6.68
C LEU A 46 26.75 36.05 -7.30
N ARG A 47 26.24 37.14 -6.71
CA ARG A 47 25.14 37.91 -7.28
C ARG A 47 25.51 38.76 -8.49
N GLY A 48 26.79 39.08 -8.66
CA GLY A 48 27.27 39.88 -9.79
C GLY A 48 27.18 39.16 -11.12
N PHE A 49 26.99 37.84 -11.12
CA PHE A 49 26.82 37.05 -12.33
C PHE A 49 25.41 37.21 -12.90
N VAL A 50 25.33 37.74 -14.12
CA VAL A 50 24.13 37.62 -14.96
C VAL A 50 24.20 36.26 -15.64
N LEU A 51 23.44 35.29 -15.13
CA LEU A 51 23.40 33.95 -15.70
C LEU A 51 22.61 33.98 -17.03
N PRO A 52 23.22 33.52 -18.15
CA PRO A 52 22.48 33.29 -19.38
C PRO A 52 21.31 32.33 -19.16
N GLU A 53 20.26 32.46 -19.97
CA GLU A 53 19.05 31.64 -19.86
C GLU A 53 19.36 30.13 -19.91
N ALA A 54 20.35 29.74 -20.71
CA ALA A 54 20.85 28.37 -20.82
C ALA A 54 21.39 27.76 -19.49
N TYR A 55 21.71 28.57 -18.49
CA TYR A 55 22.15 28.13 -17.16
C TYR A 55 21.06 28.20 -16.10
N ARG A 56 19.87 28.72 -16.44
CA ARG A 56 18.72 28.70 -15.53
C ARG A 56 18.20 27.27 -15.43
N ARG A 57 17.82 26.90 -14.22
CA ARG A 57 17.25 25.60 -13.91
C ARG A 57 16.00 25.82 -13.08
N ARG A 58 14.97 25.03 -13.33
CA ARG A 58 13.80 24.98 -12.45
C ARG A 58 14.10 24.05 -11.30
N CYS A 59 14.09 24.58 -10.08
CA CYS A 59 14.24 23.77 -8.88
C CYS A 59 12.92 23.11 -8.51
N VAL A 60 12.96 21.82 -8.22
CA VAL A 60 11.83 21.08 -7.61
C VAL A 60 12.26 20.50 -6.27
N ASP A 61 11.36 20.53 -5.29
CA ASP A 61 11.61 20.13 -3.90
C ASP A 61 11.25 18.67 -3.60
N ARG A 62 10.70 17.96 -4.59
CA ARG A 62 10.30 16.54 -4.52
C ARG A 62 10.70 15.78 -5.78
N THR A 63 10.88 14.48 -5.64
CA THR A 63 11.03 13.52 -6.73
C THR A 63 9.68 13.28 -7.43
N GLY A 64 9.69 12.58 -8.55
CA GLY A 64 8.48 12.18 -9.27
C GLY A 64 8.17 13.03 -10.49
N TRP A 65 6.93 12.95 -10.95
CA TRP A 65 6.47 13.59 -12.19
C TRP A 65 6.26 15.10 -12.03
N VAL A 66 6.90 15.87 -12.91
CA VAL A 66 6.69 17.32 -13.03
C VAL A 66 5.41 17.59 -13.84
N ASN A 67 4.70 18.67 -13.52
CA ASN A 67 3.50 19.08 -14.26
C ASN A 67 3.89 19.94 -15.47
N VAL A 68 4.24 19.27 -16.56
CA VAL A 68 4.53 19.87 -17.88
C VAL A 68 3.85 19.04 -18.98
N GLU A 69 3.79 19.56 -20.21
CA GLU A 69 3.06 18.91 -21.33
C GLU A 69 3.65 17.55 -21.70
N THR A 70 4.97 17.45 -21.74
CA THR A 70 5.71 16.21 -22.00
C THR A 70 5.97 15.45 -20.69
N PRO A 71 6.03 14.10 -20.71
CA PRO A 71 6.41 13.34 -19.53
C PRO A 71 7.83 13.70 -19.06
N LEU A 72 7.95 14.21 -17.82
CA LEU A 72 9.20 14.57 -17.18
C LEU A 72 9.19 14.10 -15.72
N TYR A 73 10.16 13.26 -15.37
CA TYR A 73 10.30 12.62 -14.07
C TYR A 73 11.63 13.00 -13.43
N VAL A 74 11.60 13.35 -12.14
CA VAL A 74 12.77 13.76 -11.38
C VAL A 74 13.14 12.68 -10.37
N LEU A 75 14.35 12.16 -10.48
CA LEU A 75 15.01 11.32 -9.48
C LEU A 75 16.04 12.16 -8.71
N PRO A 76 16.54 11.68 -7.56
CA PRO A 76 17.50 12.44 -6.76
C PRO A 76 18.79 12.80 -7.50
N ASN A 77 19.23 11.93 -8.41
CA ASN A 77 20.51 12.01 -9.11
C ASN A 77 20.38 12.24 -10.62
N GLN A 78 19.15 12.25 -11.18
CA GLN A 78 18.93 12.43 -12.61
C GLN A 78 17.51 12.90 -12.93
N VAL A 79 17.31 13.46 -14.12
CA VAL A 79 16.01 13.86 -14.65
C VAL A 79 15.77 13.12 -15.97
N ILE A 80 14.63 12.45 -16.07
CA ILE A 80 14.23 11.62 -17.21
C ILE A 80 13.02 12.26 -17.87
N GLY A 81 13.11 12.65 -19.15
CA GLY A 81 11.97 13.21 -19.87
C GLY A 81 12.30 13.65 -21.30
N LEU A 82 11.25 13.93 -22.07
CA LEU A 82 11.35 14.42 -23.45
C LEU A 82 11.51 15.95 -23.46
N ASP A 83 12.46 16.44 -24.26
CA ASP A 83 12.70 17.87 -24.56
C ASP A 83 12.83 18.77 -23.32
N GLN A 84 14.06 18.90 -22.79
CA GLN A 84 14.36 19.71 -21.60
C GLN A 84 14.60 21.20 -21.93
N LYS A 85 13.65 21.86 -22.62
CA LYS A 85 13.74 23.30 -22.91
C LYS A 85 13.98 24.13 -21.66
N GLU A 86 13.37 23.73 -20.55
CA GLU A 86 13.66 24.24 -19.21
C GLU A 86 14.29 23.09 -18.40
N PRO A 87 15.62 23.09 -18.17
CA PRO A 87 16.24 21.98 -17.48
C PRO A 87 15.88 22.04 -15.98
N VAL A 88 15.46 20.90 -15.43
CA VAL A 88 14.97 20.78 -14.05
C VAL A 88 16.07 20.20 -13.15
N ILE A 89 16.11 20.59 -11.88
CA ILE A 89 17.00 20.00 -10.90
C ILE A 89 16.27 19.72 -9.59
N PHE A 90 16.59 18.58 -8.98
CA PHE A 90 16.10 18.23 -7.65
C PHE A 90 16.86 19.01 -6.58
N GLN A 91 16.15 19.82 -5.80
CA GLN A 91 16.67 20.60 -4.69
C GLN A 91 15.70 20.51 -3.50
N PRO A 92 15.84 19.49 -2.63
CA PRO A 92 14.97 19.33 -1.49
C PRO A 92 15.17 20.46 -0.46
N GLU A 93 14.12 20.84 0.27
CA GLU A 93 14.18 21.89 1.32
C GLU A 93 15.15 21.55 2.47
N ALA A 94 15.47 20.27 2.66
CA ALA A 94 16.37 19.76 3.69
C ALA A 94 17.10 18.50 3.18
N HIS A 95 18.15 18.07 3.90
CA HIS A 95 18.87 16.83 3.57
C HIS A 95 17.88 15.66 3.45
N SER A 96 17.76 15.10 2.25
CA SER A 96 16.83 14.01 1.95
C SER A 96 17.59 12.69 1.96
N PRO A 97 17.31 11.77 2.91
CA PRO A 97 18.00 10.48 3.01
C PRO A 97 17.92 9.66 1.72
N VAL A 98 16.89 9.90 0.89
CA VAL A 98 16.71 9.21 -0.39
C VAL A 98 17.89 9.40 -1.36
N VAL A 99 18.63 10.52 -1.24
CA VAL A 99 19.84 10.77 -2.06
C VAL A 99 20.92 9.74 -1.75
N LEU A 100 20.99 9.26 -0.51
CA LEU A 100 21.98 8.27 -0.07
C LEU A 100 21.52 6.84 -0.35
N THR A 101 20.21 6.58 -0.33
CA THR A 101 19.66 5.21 -0.48
C THR A 101 19.31 4.86 -1.92
N MET A 102 18.95 5.84 -2.76
CA MET A 102 18.57 5.66 -4.18
C MET A 102 19.77 5.88 -5.11
N HIS A 103 20.68 4.91 -5.10
CA HIS A 103 21.83 4.86 -6.01
C HIS A 103 21.93 3.47 -6.65
N LYS A 104 22.79 3.32 -7.67
CA LYS A 104 22.94 2.07 -8.42
C LYS A 104 24.23 1.33 -8.06
N LYS A 105 24.17 0.00 -8.08
CA LYS A 105 25.33 -0.90 -8.01
C LYS A 105 25.08 -2.12 -8.91
N GLY A 106 26.08 -2.51 -9.69
CA GLY A 106 25.97 -3.59 -10.68
C GLY A 106 25.35 -3.16 -12.00
N SER A 107 24.99 -4.15 -12.83
CA SER A 107 24.35 -4.00 -14.14
C SER A 107 22.95 -4.60 -14.15
N LEU A 108 22.14 -4.23 -15.15
CA LEU A 108 20.80 -4.80 -15.35
C LEU A 108 20.85 -6.33 -15.52
N ASP A 109 21.82 -6.86 -16.27
CA ASP A 109 21.95 -8.30 -16.49
C ASP A 109 22.30 -9.07 -15.21
N GLN A 110 23.21 -8.52 -14.39
CA GLN A 110 23.52 -9.10 -13.08
C GLN A 110 22.31 -9.05 -12.15
N TRP A 111 21.63 -7.91 -12.08
CA TRP A 111 20.42 -7.77 -11.28
C TRP A 111 19.33 -8.75 -11.73
N HIS A 112 19.13 -8.91 -13.03
CA HIS A 112 18.20 -9.91 -13.57
C HIS A 112 18.58 -11.34 -13.18
N ALA A 113 19.85 -11.71 -13.39
CA ALA A 113 20.35 -13.06 -13.11
C ALA A 113 20.27 -13.44 -11.63
N PHE A 114 20.60 -12.50 -10.74
CA PHE A 114 20.80 -12.78 -9.32
C PHE A 114 19.65 -12.34 -8.40
N VAL A 115 18.74 -11.46 -8.87
CA VAL A 115 17.58 -11.00 -8.09
C VAL A 115 16.27 -11.39 -8.76
N VAL A 116 16.09 -11.10 -10.06
CA VAL A 116 14.80 -11.35 -10.74
C VAL A 116 14.55 -12.84 -10.96
N ARG A 117 15.53 -13.57 -11.48
CA ARG A 117 15.38 -15.00 -11.82
C ARG A 117 14.93 -15.84 -10.60
N PRO A 118 15.49 -15.67 -9.39
CA PRO A 118 14.97 -16.32 -8.18
C PRO A 118 13.50 -16.00 -7.83
N CYS A 119 12.99 -14.84 -8.25
CA CYS A 119 11.60 -14.45 -7.96
C CYS A 119 10.59 -15.20 -8.84
N ILE A 120 10.99 -15.73 -9.99
CA ILE A 120 10.12 -16.49 -10.88
C ILE A 120 9.75 -17.81 -10.19
N GLY A 121 8.47 -18.21 -10.27
CA GLY A 121 7.92 -19.33 -9.49
C GLY A 121 7.56 -19.00 -8.04
N ASN A 122 7.85 -17.78 -7.57
CA ASN A 122 7.54 -17.31 -6.21
C ASN A 122 6.57 -16.11 -6.27
N PRO A 123 5.24 -16.31 -6.17
CA PRO A 123 4.22 -15.29 -6.40
C PRO A 123 4.40 -13.99 -5.62
N TYR A 124 4.72 -14.09 -4.33
CA TYR A 124 4.92 -12.94 -3.45
C TYR A 124 6.19 -12.13 -3.83
N LEU A 125 7.26 -12.81 -4.26
CA LEU A 125 8.48 -12.14 -4.70
C LEU A 125 8.26 -11.42 -6.04
N LEU A 126 7.65 -12.10 -7.01
CA LEU A 126 7.34 -11.51 -8.31
C LEU A 126 6.32 -10.36 -8.18
N PHE A 127 5.30 -10.52 -7.33
CA PHE A 127 4.37 -9.45 -6.99
C PHE A 127 5.10 -8.23 -6.45
N SER A 128 6.00 -8.40 -5.49
CA SER A 128 6.74 -7.30 -4.85
C SER A 128 7.62 -6.57 -5.84
N LEU A 129 8.28 -7.32 -6.73
CA LEU A 129 9.05 -6.77 -7.84
C LEU A 129 8.18 -5.93 -8.77
N CYS A 130 7.01 -6.43 -9.18
CA CYS A 130 6.09 -5.68 -10.04
C CYS A 130 5.51 -4.45 -9.32
N ALA A 131 5.22 -4.57 -8.03
CA ALA A 131 4.67 -3.48 -7.22
C ALA A 131 5.68 -2.33 -7.08
N SER A 132 6.99 -2.62 -7.08
CA SER A 132 8.07 -1.61 -7.10
C SER A 132 7.92 -0.61 -8.26
N TYR A 133 7.39 -1.04 -9.40
CA TYR A 133 7.20 -0.20 -10.60
C TYR A 133 5.81 0.43 -10.70
N ALA A 134 4.89 0.14 -9.78
CA ALA A 134 3.49 0.56 -9.90
C ALA A 134 3.26 2.00 -9.41
N SER A 135 4.07 2.52 -8.47
CA SER A 135 3.92 3.88 -7.92
C SER A 135 3.98 5.00 -8.99
N PRO A 136 4.90 4.96 -9.98
CA PRO A 136 4.94 5.93 -11.08
C PRO A 136 3.64 6.03 -11.89
N LEU A 137 2.77 5.02 -11.85
CA LEU A 137 1.51 5.02 -12.60
C LEU A 137 0.41 5.83 -11.90
N LEU A 138 0.52 6.10 -10.59
CA LEU A 138 -0.51 6.72 -9.77
C LEU A 138 -0.99 8.08 -10.31
N LYS A 139 -0.06 8.96 -10.70
CA LYS A 139 -0.39 10.29 -11.24
C LYS A 139 -1.26 10.19 -12.49
N HIS A 140 -0.87 9.34 -13.43
CA HIS A 140 -1.56 9.16 -14.70
C HIS A 140 -2.93 8.52 -14.51
N LEU A 141 -3.02 7.53 -13.62
CA LEU A 141 -4.27 6.86 -13.31
C LEU A 141 -5.20 7.69 -12.42
N ARG A 142 -4.70 8.80 -11.84
CA ARG A 142 -5.41 9.63 -10.85
C ARG A 142 -5.91 8.80 -9.66
N MET A 143 -5.08 7.86 -9.22
CA MET A 143 -5.36 7.00 -8.08
C MET A 143 -4.79 7.61 -6.80
N ASP A 144 -5.53 7.44 -5.70
CA ASP A 144 -5.08 7.83 -4.36
C ASP A 144 -3.84 7.04 -3.94
N CYS A 145 -3.09 7.60 -2.98
CA CYS A 145 -2.05 6.85 -2.29
C CYS A 145 -2.64 5.59 -1.64
N GLY A 146 -1.81 4.58 -1.49
CA GLY A 146 -2.19 3.36 -0.78
C GLY A 146 -1.04 2.39 -0.67
N GLY A 147 -1.33 1.14 -0.36
CA GLY A 147 -0.30 0.13 -0.24
C GLY A 147 -0.81 -1.26 0.04
N PHE A 148 0.16 -2.14 0.22
CA PHE A 148 -0.01 -3.54 0.58
C PHE A 148 0.77 -3.80 1.86
N HIS A 149 0.12 -4.39 2.85
CA HIS A 149 0.73 -4.72 4.13
C HIS A 149 0.76 -6.23 4.31
N PHE A 150 1.95 -6.80 4.32
CA PHE A 150 2.18 -8.22 4.47
C PHE A 150 2.37 -8.58 5.94
N TYR A 151 1.45 -9.35 6.50
CA TYR A 151 1.47 -9.66 7.93
C TYR A 151 1.45 -11.16 8.21
N GLY A 152 1.82 -11.55 9.43
CA GLY A 152 1.89 -12.95 9.87
C GLY A 152 3.14 -13.22 10.71
N ALA A 153 3.33 -14.48 11.12
CA ALA A 153 4.42 -14.86 12.02
C ALA A 153 5.81 -14.41 11.51
N SER A 154 6.72 -14.14 12.45
CA SER A 154 8.12 -13.83 12.14
C SER A 154 8.81 -14.95 11.34
N SER A 155 9.92 -14.63 10.69
CA SER A 155 10.75 -15.57 9.90
C SER A 155 10.06 -16.23 8.69
N ARG A 156 9.03 -15.57 8.11
CA ARG A 156 8.31 -16.02 6.90
C ARG A 156 8.78 -15.36 5.59
N GLY A 157 9.92 -14.67 5.61
CA GLY A 157 10.52 -14.01 4.44
C GLY A 157 10.00 -12.60 4.14
N LYS A 158 9.15 -12.01 4.99
CA LYS A 158 8.55 -10.68 4.80
C LYS A 158 9.58 -9.57 4.48
N THR A 159 10.66 -9.49 5.24
CA THR A 159 11.73 -8.51 4.95
C THR A 159 12.40 -8.78 3.60
N THR A 160 12.62 -10.05 3.23
CA THR A 160 13.16 -10.43 1.91
C THR A 160 12.29 -9.90 0.77
N LEU A 161 10.95 -9.93 0.93
CA LEU A 161 10.01 -9.37 -0.03
C LEU A 161 10.25 -7.86 -0.25
N LEU A 162 10.47 -7.10 0.83
CA LEU A 162 10.80 -5.67 0.74
C LEU A 162 12.19 -5.45 0.11
N GLN A 163 13.18 -6.27 0.44
CA GLN A 163 14.53 -6.17 -0.13
C GLN A 163 14.53 -6.39 -1.66
N VAL A 164 13.72 -7.33 -2.15
CA VAL A 164 13.52 -7.54 -3.60
C VAL A 164 12.94 -6.28 -4.26
N ALA A 165 11.86 -5.71 -3.73
CA ALA A 165 11.30 -4.46 -4.25
C ALA A 165 12.31 -3.30 -4.16
N ALA A 166 13.04 -3.20 -3.05
CA ALA A 166 14.04 -2.17 -2.80
C ALA A 166 15.13 -2.18 -3.88
N SER A 167 15.61 -3.37 -4.24
CA SER A 167 16.66 -3.54 -5.26
C SER A 167 16.31 -2.88 -6.60
N SER A 168 15.03 -2.64 -6.90
CA SER A 168 14.65 -1.95 -8.14
C SER A 168 15.03 -0.47 -8.14
N TRP A 169 15.01 0.17 -6.97
CA TRP A 169 15.21 1.61 -6.78
C TRP A 169 16.52 1.97 -6.09
N GLY A 170 17.00 1.14 -5.17
CA GLY A 170 18.16 1.44 -4.33
C GLY A 170 18.63 0.23 -3.52
N CYS A 171 19.53 0.45 -2.57
CA CYS A 171 20.19 -0.64 -1.86
C CYS A 171 19.18 -1.48 -1.04
N GLY A 172 19.03 -2.76 -1.41
CA GLY A 172 18.14 -3.71 -0.73
C GLY A 172 18.80 -4.46 0.43
N ILE A 173 19.83 -3.89 1.06
CA ILE A 173 20.44 -4.47 2.27
C ILE A 173 19.41 -4.53 3.40
N ASP A 174 19.60 -5.44 4.34
CA ASP A 174 18.72 -5.54 5.51
C ASP A 174 18.72 -4.20 6.29
N PRO A 175 17.55 -3.60 6.57
CA PRO A 175 17.44 -2.33 7.28
C PRO A 175 17.97 -2.40 8.73
N ALA A 176 18.26 -3.59 9.26
CA ALA A 176 18.94 -3.78 10.54
C ALA A 176 20.47 -3.76 10.46
N SER A 177 21.05 -3.92 9.27
CA SER A 177 22.48 -4.23 9.12
C SER A 177 23.31 -3.11 8.50
N GLY A 178 22.71 -2.01 8.02
CA GLY A 178 23.48 -0.92 7.41
C GLY A 178 22.74 0.40 7.22
N ASP A 179 23.52 1.48 7.18
CA ASP A 179 23.03 2.88 7.18
C ASP A 179 22.48 3.38 5.83
N ASN A 180 22.43 2.54 4.79
CA ASN A 180 22.04 2.93 3.42
C ASN A 180 20.91 2.08 2.82
N SER A 181 20.17 1.33 3.64
CA SER A 181 19.00 0.58 3.18
C SER A 181 17.95 1.50 2.58
N PHE A 182 17.44 1.15 1.39
CA PHE A 182 16.28 1.78 0.79
C PHE A 182 14.98 1.39 1.52
N VAL A 183 14.97 0.22 2.19
CA VAL A 183 13.88 -0.16 3.09
C VAL A 183 13.96 0.68 4.36
N GLY A 184 12.91 1.44 4.67
CA GLY A 184 12.76 2.18 5.90
C GLY A 184 12.13 1.35 7.02
N ARG A 185 12.11 1.89 8.25
CA ARG A 185 11.44 1.29 9.41
C ARG A 185 10.25 2.11 9.84
N TRP A 186 9.28 1.47 10.50
CA TRP A 186 8.13 2.17 11.07
C TRP A 186 8.42 3.03 12.31
N ASN A 187 9.61 2.89 12.90
CA ASN A 187 10.05 3.68 14.05
C ASN A 187 10.44 5.11 13.66
N SER A 188 9.45 5.94 13.37
CA SER A 188 9.65 7.34 12.98
C SER A 188 8.50 8.22 13.47
N THR A 189 8.72 9.54 13.52
CA THR A 189 7.67 10.50 13.89
C THR A 189 6.80 10.85 12.68
N GLY A 190 5.56 11.31 12.90
CA GLY A 190 4.68 11.71 11.79
C GLY A 190 5.31 12.71 10.82
N ASN A 191 6.02 13.73 11.33
CA ASN A 191 6.70 14.71 10.46
C ASN A 191 7.83 14.08 9.63
N ALA A 192 8.54 13.10 10.19
CA ALA A 192 9.59 12.39 9.49
C ALA A 192 9.01 11.44 8.42
N PHE A 193 7.84 10.84 8.67
CA PHE A 193 7.08 10.14 7.63
C PHE A 193 6.62 11.06 6.49
N GLU A 194 6.09 12.25 6.80
CA GLU A 194 5.72 13.23 5.76
C GLU A 194 6.93 13.63 4.90
N ALA A 195 8.10 13.82 5.52
CA ALA A 195 9.34 14.10 4.80
C ALA A 195 9.79 12.91 3.93
N THR A 196 9.74 11.70 4.47
CA THR A 196 10.12 10.47 3.76
C THR A 196 9.18 10.19 2.58
N ALA A 197 7.86 10.35 2.78
CA ALA A 197 6.87 10.17 1.72
C ALA A 197 7.02 11.21 0.60
N SER A 198 7.30 12.47 0.95
CA SER A 198 7.61 13.52 -0.04
C SER A 198 8.88 13.22 -0.85
N ALA A 199 9.88 12.60 -0.22
CA ALA A 199 11.12 12.18 -0.90
C ALA A 199 10.92 10.97 -1.84
N HIS A 200 9.84 10.20 -1.65
CA HIS A 200 9.45 9.07 -2.48
C HIS A 200 8.23 9.39 -3.36
N ASN A 201 7.95 10.67 -3.65
CA ASN A 201 6.79 11.03 -4.47
C ASN A 201 6.88 10.39 -5.87
N ASP A 202 5.80 9.73 -6.29
CA ASP A 202 5.69 8.85 -7.47
C ASP A 202 6.66 7.66 -7.50
N GLY A 203 7.45 7.45 -6.43
CA GLY A 203 8.27 6.27 -6.19
C GLY A 203 7.64 5.34 -5.15
N ILE A 204 8.21 4.16 -4.96
CA ILE A 204 7.69 3.22 -3.94
C ILE A 204 8.22 3.58 -2.55
N LEU A 205 7.38 3.41 -1.52
CA LEU A 205 7.78 3.51 -0.12
C LEU A 205 7.79 2.12 0.52
N LEU A 206 8.93 1.69 1.05
CA LEU A 206 9.08 0.37 1.68
C LEU A 206 9.31 0.54 3.18
N LEU A 207 8.46 -0.07 3.99
CA LEU A 207 8.48 0.08 5.45
C LEU A 207 8.46 -1.28 6.15
N ASP A 208 9.55 -1.64 6.81
CA ASP A 208 9.68 -2.89 7.54
C ASP A 208 9.25 -2.74 9.01
N GLU A 209 8.69 -3.83 9.53
CA GLU A 209 8.36 -4.05 10.94
C GLU A 209 7.40 -3.00 11.55
N MET A 210 6.13 -3.05 11.13
CA MET A 210 5.06 -2.18 11.62
C MET A 210 4.88 -2.18 13.14
N GLY A 211 5.23 -3.29 13.81
CA GLY A 211 5.21 -3.38 15.28
C GLY A 211 6.11 -2.35 15.97
N THR A 212 7.16 -1.88 15.30
CA THR A 212 8.08 -0.86 15.84
C THR A 212 7.53 0.57 15.79
N CYS A 213 6.31 0.79 15.27
CA CYS A 213 5.73 2.11 15.18
C CYS A 213 5.45 2.69 16.58
N SER A 214 6.14 3.77 16.92
CA SER A 214 6.02 4.50 18.19
C SER A 214 4.93 5.57 18.19
N ALA A 215 4.16 5.70 17.10
CA ALA A 215 3.12 6.71 17.00
C ALA A 215 1.97 6.41 17.97
N SER A 216 1.55 7.44 18.73
CA SER A 216 0.41 7.37 19.67
C SER A 216 -0.97 7.28 18.99
N ASN A 217 -1.00 7.47 17.67
CA ASN A 217 -2.20 7.27 16.86
C ASN A 217 -1.81 6.71 15.49
N PHE A 218 -1.66 5.40 15.45
CA PHE A 218 -1.31 4.67 14.24
C PHE A 218 -2.37 4.84 13.14
N GLY A 219 -3.66 4.78 13.48
CA GLY A 219 -4.74 4.96 12.50
C GLY A 219 -4.73 6.35 11.83
N ALA A 220 -4.43 7.41 12.58
CA ALA A 220 -4.29 8.76 12.02
C ALA A 220 -3.00 8.92 11.21
N LEU A 221 -1.91 8.25 11.60
CA LEU A 221 -0.67 8.22 10.83
C LEU A 221 -0.91 7.61 9.44
N ILE A 222 -1.54 6.42 9.39
CA ILE A 222 -1.90 5.74 8.15
C ILE A 222 -2.83 6.59 7.29
N TYR A 223 -3.85 7.21 7.90
CA TYR A 223 -4.77 8.10 7.20
C TYR A 223 -4.06 9.31 6.59
N GLY A 224 -3.13 9.94 7.32
CA GLY A 224 -2.34 11.07 6.82
C GLY A 224 -1.36 10.66 5.73
N LEU A 225 -0.62 9.56 5.94
CA LEU A 225 0.35 9.04 4.98
C LEU A 225 -0.32 8.72 3.64
N PHE A 226 -1.45 8.03 3.63
CA PHE A 226 -2.18 7.73 2.40
C PHE A 226 -3.18 8.81 1.99
N GLY A 227 -3.27 9.91 2.75
CA GLY A 227 -3.95 11.14 2.33
C GLY A 227 -3.15 11.94 1.30
N GLY A 228 -1.83 11.73 1.21
CA GLY A 228 -0.98 12.37 0.21
C GLY A 228 -0.65 13.83 0.48
N GLU A 229 -1.02 14.37 1.64
CA GLU A 229 -0.77 15.75 2.04
C GLU A 229 -0.27 15.84 3.48
N GLY A 230 0.73 16.69 3.70
CA GLY A 230 1.25 17.01 5.02
C GLY A 230 0.28 17.88 5.83
N LYS A 231 0.58 18.07 7.11
CA LYS A 231 -0.23 18.98 7.94
C LYS A 231 -0.05 20.42 7.47
N LYS A 232 -1.16 21.11 7.21
CA LYS A 232 -1.19 22.55 6.91
C LYS A 232 -0.60 23.33 8.08
N ARG A 233 0.31 24.26 7.80
CA ARG A 233 0.93 25.15 8.78
C ARG A 233 0.80 26.60 8.32
N LEU A 234 0.63 27.51 9.26
CA LEU A 234 0.74 28.95 8.98
C LEU A 234 2.23 29.31 8.87
N ASN A 235 2.54 30.23 7.96
CA ASN A 235 3.83 30.88 7.85
C ASN A 235 3.94 32.01 8.89
N LYS A 236 5.13 32.62 9.00
CA LYS A 236 5.39 33.73 9.96
C LYS A 236 4.52 34.98 9.74
N GLN A 237 3.85 35.08 8.59
CA GLN A 237 2.96 36.18 8.21
C GLN A 237 1.49 35.78 8.29
N SER A 238 1.15 34.70 9.01
CA SER A 238 -0.22 34.18 9.14
C SER A 238 -0.89 33.77 7.83
N GLY A 239 -0.13 33.58 6.74
CA GLY A 239 -0.58 32.93 5.51
C GLY A 239 -0.36 31.42 5.56
N LEU A 240 -1.06 30.63 4.74
CA LEU A 240 -0.78 29.19 4.64
C LEU A 240 0.61 28.96 4.00
N ARG A 241 1.46 28.17 4.67
CA ARG A 241 2.70 27.65 4.07
C ARG A 241 2.33 26.60 3.01
N SER A 242 3.12 26.52 1.94
CA SER A 242 3.04 25.40 0.99
C SER A 242 3.12 24.09 1.76
N THR A 243 2.13 23.24 1.56
CA THR A 243 2.02 21.96 2.27
C THR A 243 2.68 20.91 1.40
N ARG A 244 3.53 20.07 2.00
CA ARG A 244 4.13 18.93 1.29
C ARG A 244 3.01 18.04 0.77
N SER A 245 3.15 17.56 -0.46
CA SER A 245 2.24 16.58 -1.02
C SER A 245 3.01 15.50 -1.74
N TRP A 246 2.48 14.29 -1.70
CA TRP A 246 3.10 13.11 -2.27
C TRP A 246 2.04 12.17 -2.84
N ARG A 247 2.50 11.31 -3.77
CA ARG A 247 1.76 10.16 -4.29
C ARG A 247 2.64 8.95 -4.08
N ILE A 248 2.19 7.99 -3.28
CA ILE A 248 2.98 6.80 -2.97
C ILE A 248 2.11 5.54 -3.04
N LEU A 249 2.72 4.50 -3.60
CA LEU A 249 2.37 3.12 -3.27
C LEU A 249 3.36 2.66 -2.19
N ALA A 250 2.85 2.07 -1.11
CA ALA A 250 3.69 1.52 -0.06
C ALA A 250 3.64 -0.02 -0.02
N LEU A 251 4.78 -0.66 0.22
CA LEU A 251 4.80 -2.02 0.75
C LEU A 251 5.24 -1.96 2.21
N SER A 252 4.51 -2.67 3.05
CA SER A 252 4.75 -2.72 4.49
C SER A 252 4.76 -4.15 4.97
N THR A 253 5.47 -4.42 6.06
CA THR A 253 5.48 -5.74 6.71
C THR A 253 5.23 -5.60 8.21
N GLY A 254 4.71 -6.66 8.84
CA GLY A 254 4.52 -6.69 10.29
C GLY A 254 4.09 -8.07 10.78
N GLU A 255 3.90 -8.20 12.09
CA GLU A 255 3.31 -9.41 12.67
C GLU A 255 1.78 -9.38 12.67
N LEU A 256 1.21 -8.21 12.90
CA LEU A 256 -0.23 -7.95 12.96
C LEU A 256 -0.71 -7.25 11.69
N SER A 257 -1.97 -7.46 11.31
CA SER A 257 -2.63 -6.65 10.28
C SER A 257 -2.77 -5.18 10.73
N THR A 258 -2.97 -4.27 9.77
CA THR A 258 -3.24 -2.85 10.05
C THR A 258 -4.47 -2.70 10.95
N SER A 259 -5.51 -3.50 10.68
CA SER A 259 -6.74 -3.50 11.49
C SER A 259 -6.49 -3.90 12.95
N GLN A 260 -5.77 -5.00 13.18
CA GLN A 260 -5.41 -5.48 14.51
C GLN A 260 -4.56 -4.46 15.27
N ARG A 261 -3.55 -3.89 14.60
CA ARG A 261 -2.67 -2.89 15.21
C ARG A 261 -3.39 -1.61 15.62
N ILE A 262 -4.44 -1.20 14.88
CA ILE A 262 -5.30 -0.08 15.29
C ILE A 262 -6.15 -0.46 16.50
N SER A 263 -6.68 -1.69 16.53
CA SER A 263 -7.53 -2.17 17.63
C SER A 263 -6.80 -2.38 18.96
N GLU A 264 -5.49 -2.57 18.95
CA GLU A 264 -4.66 -2.57 20.17
C GLU A 264 -4.60 -1.20 20.85
N GLU A 265 -4.90 -0.10 20.13
CA GLU A 265 -4.99 1.22 20.74
C GLU A 265 -6.32 1.39 21.49
N ALA A 266 -6.23 1.58 22.81
CA ALA A 266 -7.39 1.66 23.70
C ALA A 266 -8.52 2.57 23.15
N GLY A 267 -9.69 1.96 22.94
CA GLY A 267 -10.90 2.67 22.51
C GLY A 267 -11.00 3.00 21.02
N ARG A 268 -10.15 2.44 20.15
CA ARG A 268 -10.18 2.69 18.70
C ARG A 268 -10.61 1.46 17.90
N LYS A 269 -11.45 1.68 16.88
CA LYS A 269 -11.78 0.70 15.85
C LYS A 269 -11.31 1.24 14.50
N ALA A 270 -10.75 0.36 13.68
CA ALA A 270 -10.40 0.71 12.32
C ALA A 270 -11.66 1.11 11.53
N MET A 271 -11.61 2.24 10.85
CA MET A 271 -12.70 2.69 9.97
C MET A 271 -12.52 2.03 8.59
N ALA A 272 -13.62 1.65 7.93
CA ALA A 272 -13.57 1.01 6.60
C ALA A 272 -12.74 1.81 5.58
N GLY A 273 -12.80 3.14 5.60
CA GLY A 273 -12.01 4.00 4.73
C GLY A 273 -10.49 4.00 4.99
N GLN A 274 -10.04 3.57 6.17
CA GLN A 274 -8.61 3.36 6.46
C GLN A 274 -8.12 2.02 5.90
N LEU A 275 -8.95 0.98 6.00
CA LEU A 275 -8.62 -0.38 5.55
C LEU A 275 -8.54 -0.49 4.01
N VAL A 276 -9.32 0.30 3.27
CA VAL A 276 -9.27 0.29 1.78
C VAL A 276 -7.96 0.88 1.22
N ARG A 277 -7.24 1.69 2.02
CA ARG A 277 -5.98 2.32 1.57
C ARG A 277 -4.77 1.40 1.72
N MET A 278 -4.82 0.45 2.66
CA MET A 278 -3.74 -0.51 2.90
C MET A 278 -4.32 -1.93 2.92
N ALA A 279 -4.07 -2.70 1.88
CA ALA A 279 -4.56 -4.06 1.77
C ALA A 279 -3.73 -4.98 2.68
N ASP A 280 -4.34 -5.51 3.73
CA ASP A 280 -3.71 -6.44 4.67
C ASP A 280 -3.67 -7.85 4.06
N ILE A 281 -2.49 -8.30 3.64
CA ILE A 281 -2.24 -9.59 2.99
C ILE A 281 -1.63 -10.56 4.01
N PRO A 282 -2.31 -11.65 4.38
CA PRO A 282 -1.75 -12.65 5.28
C PRO A 282 -0.65 -13.46 4.59
N ILE A 283 0.42 -13.76 5.33
CA ILE A 283 1.46 -14.73 4.95
C ILE A 283 1.39 -15.90 5.93
N ASN A 284 0.65 -16.93 5.55
CA ASN A 284 0.42 -18.11 6.38
C ASN A 284 1.55 -19.14 6.24
N ASN A 285 1.94 -19.45 5.00
CA ASN A 285 2.85 -20.56 4.69
C ASN A 285 4.28 -20.13 4.33
N GLY A 286 4.58 -18.83 4.45
CA GLY A 286 5.84 -18.26 3.94
C GLY A 286 5.73 -17.85 2.48
N ILE A 287 6.73 -17.12 1.99
CA ILE A 287 6.70 -16.53 0.64
C ILE A 287 7.54 -17.30 -0.40
N ILE A 288 8.31 -18.29 0.04
CA ILE A 288 9.20 -19.09 -0.83
C ILE A 288 8.52 -20.42 -1.12
N ILE A 289 8.22 -20.64 -2.40
CA ILE A 289 7.59 -21.84 -2.94
C ILE A 289 8.62 -22.65 -3.74
N ASP A 290 9.37 -21.98 -4.62
CA ASP A 290 10.40 -22.58 -5.46
C ASP A 290 11.79 -22.07 -5.08
N THR A 291 12.65 -22.96 -4.60
CA THR A 291 14.04 -22.64 -4.24
C THR A 291 15.01 -22.83 -5.40
N HIS A 292 14.53 -23.23 -6.59
CA HIS A 292 15.32 -23.50 -7.78
C HIS A 292 16.43 -24.55 -7.52
N GLY A 293 16.11 -25.55 -6.70
CA GLY A 293 17.01 -26.66 -6.36
C GLY A 293 17.98 -26.40 -5.21
N LYS A 294 17.89 -25.23 -4.54
CA LYS A 294 18.70 -24.90 -3.35
C LYS A 294 18.00 -25.27 -2.04
N ALA A 295 18.77 -25.31 -0.96
CA ALA A 295 18.17 -25.31 0.38
C ALA A 295 17.44 -23.98 0.63
N SER A 296 16.37 -23.99 1.42
CA SER A 296 15.51 -22.80 1.61
C SER A 296 16.23 -21.64 2.30
N ASP A 297 17.06 -21.95 3.30
CA ASP A 297 17.90 -21.00 4.02
C ASP A 297 19.01 -20.41 3.14
N GLU A 298 19.66 -21.26 2.33
CA GLU A 298 20.65 -20.87 1.33
C GLU A 298 20.03 -19.93 0.29
N PHE A 299 18.88 -20.30 -0.26
CA PHE A 299 18.14 -19.48 -1.23
C PHE A 299 17.83 -18.09 -0.70
N VAL A 300 17.27 -18.01 0.51
CA VAL A 300 16.91 -16.73 1.14
C VAL A 300 18.15 -15.90 1.44
N THR A 301 19.19 -16.51 1.98
CA THR A 301 20.44 -15.81 2.34
C THR A 301 21.10 -15.22 1.10
N GLU A 302 21.19 -15.99 0.01
CA GLU A 302 21.77 -15.54 -1.24
C GLU A 302 20.93 -14.43 -1.89
N LEU A 303 19.61 -14.57 -1.93
CA LEU A 303 18.73 -13.55 -2.49
C LEU A 303 18.86 -12.22 -1.72
N LYS A 304 18.89 -12.28 -0.39
CA LYS A 304 19.11 -11.09 0.45
C LYS A 304 20.45 -10.42 0.18
N TYR A 305 21.52 -11.22 0.09
CA TYR A 305 22.85 -10.72 -0.25
C TYR A 305 22.85 -10.02 -1.62
N ASN A 306 22.28 -10.67 -2.64
CA ASN A 306 22.21 -10.14 -4.00
C ASN A 306 21.42 -8.84 -4.10
N CYS A 307 20.36 -8.66 -3.29
CA CYS A 307 19.62 -7.39 -3.22
C CYS A 307 20.46 -6.21 -2.68
N GLY A 308 21.51 -6.50 -1.89
CA GLY A 308 22.50 -5.53 -1.42
C GLY A 308 23.71 -5.35 -2.34
N GLU A 309 23.86 -6.18 -3.38
CA GLU A 309 24.98 -6.11 -4.33
C GLU A 309 24.58 -5.60 -5.72
N TYR A 310 23.36 -5.93 -6.16
CA TYR A 310 22.82 -5.53 -7.45
C TYR A 310 21.52 -4.78 -7.21
N TYR A 311 21.51 -3.48 -7.49
CA TYR A 311 20.35 -2.65 -7.21
C TYR A 311 20.34 -1.30 -7.93
N GLY A 312 19.17 -0.65 -7.95
CA GLY A 312 18.96 0.73 -8.42
C GLY A 312 19.10 0.92 -9.94
N VAL A 313 19.26 -0.18 -10.69
CA VAL A 313 19.47 -0.17 -12.14
C VAL A 313 18.17 -0.21 -12.94
N SER A 314 17.07 -0.71 -12.37
CA SER A 314 15.86 -1.03 -13.13
C SER A 314 14.79 0.05 -13.08
N ALA A 315 14.56 0.72 -11.95
CA ALA A 315 13.55 1.77 -11.85
C ALA A 315 13.79 2.93 -12.83
N PRO A 316 15.01 3.47 -13.00
CA PRO A 316 15.31 4.43 -14.06
C PRO A 316 14.87 4.00 -15.45
N LEU A 317 15.21 2.76 -15.84
CA LEU A 317 14.86 2.21 -17.16
C LEU A 317 13.35 2.06 -17.33
N PHE A 318 12.64 1.73 -16.24
CA PHE A 318 11.18 1.66 -16.26
C PHE A 318 10.57 3.04 -16.52
N ILE A 319 11.09 4.08 -15.86
CA ILE A 319 10.66 5.47 -16.09
C ILE A 319 10.98 5.92 -17.52
N GLU A 320 12.17 5.61 -18.04
CA GLU A 320 12.54 5.88 -19.44
C GLU A 320 11.57 5.21 -20.41
N GLY A 321 11.22 3.93 -20.16
CA GLY A 321 10.22 3.20 -20.93
C GLY A 321 8.85 3.88 -20.91
N LEU A 322 8.38 4.33 -19.74
CA LEU A 322 7.11 5.07 -19.60
C LEU A 322 7.12 6.39 -20.37
N VAL A 323 8.20 7.16 -20.25
CA VAL A 323 8.38 8.42 -21.00
C VAL A 323 8.37 8.15 -22.51
N GLY A 324 8.94 7.03 -22.95
CA GLY A 324 8.98 6.61 -24.35
C GLY A 324 7.66 6.04 -24.90
N LEU A 325 6.65 5.74 -24.08
CA LEU A 325 5.38 5.18 -24.55
C LEU A 325 4.53 6.18 -25.34
N SER A 326 4.64 7.47 -25.03
CA SER A 326 3.74 8.50 -25.55
C SER A 326 4.43 9.86 -25.63
N SER A 327 4.07 10.65 -26.66
CA SER A 327 4.61 12.00 -26.88
C SER A 327 4.03 13.08 -25.97
N SER A 328 2.95 12.79 -25.23
CA SER A 328 2.31 13.71 -24.29
C SER A 328 1.84 13.01 -23.02
N SER A 329 1.73 13.77 -21.92
CA SER A 329 1.23 13.27 -20.63
C SER A 329 -0.22 12.76 -20.70
N GLU A 330 -1.04 13.33 -21.58
CA GLU A 330 -2.43 12.90 -21.79
C GLU A 330 -2.51 11.55 -22.52
N ALA A 331 -1.71 11.37 -23.59
CA ALA A 331 -1.66 10.10 -24.31
C ALA A 331 -1.15 8.97 -23.40
N LEU A 332 -0.09 9.22 -22.60
CA LEU A 332 0.39 8.27 -21.60
C LEU A 332 -0.72 7.87 -20.61
N THR A 333 -1.48 8.85 -20.14
CA THR A 333 -2.61 8.63 -19.23
C THR A 333 -3.67 7.70 -19.84
N ASN A 334 -4.07 7.95 -21.09
CA ASN A 334 -5.07 7.12 -21.76
C ASN A 334 -4.57 5.69 -21.98
N THR A 335 -3.33 5.52 -22.44
CA THR A 335 -2.71 4.19 -22.59
C THR A 335 -2.71 3.41 -21.28
N LEU A 336 -2.27 4.03 -20.18
CA LEU A 336 -2.20 3.37 -18.88
C LEU A 336 -3.59 3.00 -18.35
N ARG A 337 -4.60 3.85 -18.53
CA ARG A 337 -5.98 3.54 -18.14
C ARG A 337 -6.52 2.33 -18.87
N THR A 338 -6.36 2.27 -20.19
CA THR A 338 -6.81 1.11 -20.99
C THR A 338 -6.16 -0.19 -20.52
N LEU A 339 -4.85 -0.16 -20.23
CA LEU A 339 -4.14 -1.34 -19.72
C LEU A 339 -4.65 -1.77 -18.34
N VAL A 340 -4.86 -0.81 -17.43
CA VAL A 340 -5.34 -1.10 -16.07
C VAL A 340 -6.77 -1.60 -16.06
N ASP A 341 -7.66 -1.01 -16.87
CA ASP A 341 -9.05 -1.45 -16.95
C ASP A 341 -9.15 -2.87 -17.54
N ALA A 342 -8.27 -3.23 -18.50
CA ALA A 342 -8.18 -4.60 -19.01
C ALA A 342 -7.69 -5.60 -17.94
N ALA A 343 -6.61 -5.26 -17.22
CA ALA A 343 -6.08 -6.09 -16.14
C ALA A 343 -7.08 -6.23 -14.97
N GLU A 344 -7.80 -5.16 -14.64
CA GLU A 344 -8.86 -5.16 -13.62
C GLU A 344 -10.01 -6.08 -14.04
N GLY A 345 -10.44 -6.02 -15.30
CA GLY A 345 -11.46 -6.93 -15.84
C GLY A 345 -11.06 -8.40 -15.73
N GLU A 346 -9.80 -8.73 -16.00
CA GLU A 346 -9.28 -10.10 -15.89
C GLU A 346 -9.15 -10.57 -14.43
N LEU A 347 -8.77 -9.70 -13.50
CA LEU A 347 -8.71 -10.02 -12.07
C LEU A 347 -10.11 -10.19 -11.45
N LEU A 348 -11.10 -9.44 -11.94
CA LEU A 348 -12.49 -9.51 -11.46
C LEU A 348 -13.29 -10.67 -12.07
N ALA A 349 -12.76 -11.35 -13.09
CA ALA A 349 -13.47 -12.42 -13.78
C ALA A 349 -13.89 -13.53 -12.80
N GLY A 350 -15.20 -13.77 -12.71
CA GLY A 350 -15.78 -14.79 -11.81
C GLY A 350 -15.91 -14.38 -10.34
N LEU A 351 -15.57 -13.14 -9.96
CA LEU A 351 -15.65 -12.67 -8.57
C LEU A 351 -16.85 -11.73 -8.34
N ASN A 352 -17.53 -11.92 -7.21
CA ASN A 352 -18.56 -11.01 -6.73
C ASN A 352 -18.05 -10.18 -5.54
N LEU A 353 -17.58 -8.96 -5.82
CA LEU A 353 -16.93 -8.08 -4.84
C LEU A 353 -17.73 -6.80 -4.58
N GLU A 354 -17.69 -6.33 -3.33
CA GLU A 354 -18.19 -5.04 -2.88
C GLU A 354 -17.39 -3.88 -3.50
N SER A 355 -17.97 -2.66 -3.49
CA SER A 355 -17.34 -1.47 -4.07
C SER A 355 -15.99 -1.12 -3.42
N CYS A 356 -15.85 -1.38 -2.12
CA CYS A 356 -14.61 -1.18 -1.36
C CYS A 356 -13.50 -2.14 -1.83
N GLN A 357 -13.84 -3.41 -2.06
CA GLN A 357 -12.91 -4.44 -2.52
C GLN A 357 -12.48 -4.19 -3.96
N ARG A 358 -13.41 -3.81 -4.85
CA ARG A 358 -13.10 -3.45 -6.25
C ARG A 358 -12.06 -2.34 -6.34
N ARG A 359 -12.10 -1.35 -5.44
CA ARG A 359 -11.08 -0.29 -5.37
C ARG A 359 -9.68 -0.84 -5.07
N VAL A 360 -9.59 -1.89 -4.25
CA VAL A 360 -8.32 -2.57 -3.96
C VAL A 360 -7.89 -3.42 -5.16
N VAL A 361 -8.81 -4.12 -5.82
CA VAL A 361 -8.51 -4.88 -7.06
C VAL A 361 -7.93 -4.00 -8.16
N LYS A 362 -8.43 -2.77 -8.33
CA LYS A 362 -7.82 -1.80 -9.27
C LYS A 362 -6.35 -1.51 -8.95
N ARG A 363 -5.96 -1.54 -7.67
CA ARG A 363 -4.54 -1.40 -7.25
C ARG A 363 -3.73 -2.65 -7.57
N PHE A 364 -4.30 -3.85 -7.42
CA PHE A 364 -3.69 -5.09 -7.92
C PHE A 364 -3.51 -5.06 -9.45
N ALA A 365 -4.51 -4.58 -10.20
CA ALA A 365 -4.42 -4.40 -11.65
C ALA A 365 -3.28 -3.45 -12.06
N MET A 366 -3.04 -2.39 -11.28
CA MET A 366 -1.90 -1.50 -11.47
C MET A 366 -0.55 -2.24 -11.31
N VAL A 367 -0.46 -3.19 -10.38
CA VAL A 367 0.73 -4.05 -10.22
C VAL A 367 0.93 -4.98 -11.43
N VAL A 368 -0.15 -5.56 -11.96
CA VAL A 368 -0.11 -6.36 -13.20
C VAL A 368 0.46 -5.52 -14.35
N VAL A 369 -0.10 -4.33 -14.58
CA VAL A 369 0.32 -3.45 -15.68
C VAL A 369 1.78 -3.03 -15.53
N ALA A 370 2.21 -2.72 -14.31
CA ALA A 370 3.60 -2.40 -14.03
C ALA A 370 4.54 -3.58 -14.38
N GLY A 371 4.15 -4.81 -14.02
CA GLY A 371 4.85 -6.03 -14.42
C GLY A 371 4.90 -6.22 -15.94
N TRP A 372 3.77 -6.12 -16.64
CA TRP A 372 3.72 -6.23 -18.11
C TRP A 372 4.56 -5.18 -18.82
N LEU A 373 4.55 -3.94 -18.34
CA LEU A 373 5.38 -2.87 -18.88
C LEU A 373 6.88 -3.14 -18.62
N SER A 374 7.23 -3.65 -17.44
CA SER A 374 8.62 -4.01 -17.15
C SER A 374 9.14 -5.15 -18.04
N ILE A 375 8.28 -6.09 -18.45
CA ILE A 375 8.59 -7.11 -19.48
C ILE A 375 8.77 -6.44 -20.84
N ARG A 376 7.81 -5.59 -21.25
CA ARG A 376 7.86 -4.87 -22.53
C ARG A 376 9.11 -4.01 -22.68
N PHE A 377 9.63 -3.46 -21.59
CA PHE A 377 10.86 -2.67 -21.55
C PHE A 377 12.13 -3.50 -21.38
N ASN A 378 12.04 -4.84 -21.42
CA ASN A 378 13.15 -5.78 -21.24
C ASN A 378 13.89 -5.64 -19.89
N ILE A 379 13.20 -5.20 -18.85
CA ILE A 379 13.75 -5.02 -17.50
C ILE A 379 13.70 -6.34 -16.72
N ILE A 380 12.53 -6.98 -16.74
CA ILE A 380 12.35 -8.34 -16.23
C ILE A 380 12.10 -9.26 -17.41
N ARG A 381 12.60 -10.49 -17.33
CA ARG A 381 12.45 -11.52 -18.37
C ARG A 381 11.65 -12.68 -17.79
N CYS A 382 10.34 -12.61 -17.96
CA CYS A 382 9.35 -13.63 -17.63
C CYS A 382 8.13 -13.43 -18.56
N GLU A 383 7.17 -14.36 -18.53
CA GLU A 383 5.95 -14.27 -19.31
C GLU A 383 4.91 -13.35 -18.61
N GLY A 384 4.11 -12.65 -19.41
CA GLY A 384 3.02 -11.81 -18.88
C GLY A 384 1.98 -12.60 -18.07
N ARG A 385 1.83 -13.90 -18.37
CA ARG A 385 0.97 -14.82 -17.61
C ARG A 385 1.49 -15.04 -16.18
N GLU A 386 2.80 -15.24 -16.01
CA GLU A 386 3.40 -15.45 -14.69
C GLU A 386 3.19 -14.25 -13.77
N VAL A 387 3.23 -13.03 -14.32
CA VAL A 387 2.88 -11.79 -13.60
C VAL A 387 1.41 -11.82 -13.18
N MET A 388 0.49 -12.07 -14.11
CA MET A 388 -0.94 -12.10 -13.81
C MET A 388 -1.29 -13.15 -12.75
N GLU A 389 -0.76 -14.37 -12.89
CA GLU A 389 -0.98 -15.46 -11.95
C GLU A 389 -0.40 -15.15 -10.57
N SER A 390 0.79 -14.55 -10.50
CA SER A 390 1.40 -14.16 -9.22
C SER A 390 0.61 -13.08 -8.51
N VAL A 391 0.15 -12.06 -9.25
CA VAL A 391 -0.67 -10.99 -8.69
C VAL A 391 -2.04 -11.53 -8.26
N ARG A 392 -2.64 -12.41 -9.06
CA ARG A 392 -3.91 -13.07 -8.73
C ARG A 392 -3.76 -13.92 -7.47
N ALA A 393 -2.70 -14.69 -7.31
CA ALA A 393 -2.45 -15.50 -6.12
C ALA A 393 -2.43 -14.64 -4.85
N VAL A 394 -1.62 -13.57 -4.84
CA VAL A 394 -1.54 -12.63 -3.72
C VAL A 394 -2.88 -11.93 -3.45
N MET A 395 -3.64 -11.60 -4.51
CA MET A 395 -4.98 -11.02 -4.38
C MET A 395 -5.98 -12.02 -3.76
N MET A 396 -5.89 -13.30 -4.11
CA MET A 396 -6.77 -14.33 -3.53
C MET A 396 -6.43 -14.58 -2.06
N ASP A 397 -5.15 -14.56 -1.67
CA ASP A 397 -4.75 -14.61 -0.26
C ASP A 397 -5.30 -13.41 0.53
N TRP A 398 -5.30 -12.22 -0.08
CA TRP A 398 -5.94 -11.04 0.49
C TRP A 398 -7.46 -11.20 0.65
N LEU A 399 -8.15 -11.72 -0.37
CA LEU A 399 -9.61 -11.94 -0.34
C LEU A 399 -10.02 -13.06 0.62
N GLY A 400 -9.17 -14.07 0.80
CA GLY A 400 -9.39 -15.20 1.71
C GLY A 400 -9.21 -14.86 3.19
N ASP A 401 -8.65 -13.69 3.51
CA ASP A 401 -8.58 -13.20 4.88
C ASP A 401 -9.98 -12.80 5.36
N ASN A 402 -10.45 -13.41 6.45
CA ASN A 402 -11.73 -13.14 7.09
C ASN A 402 -12.05 -11.65 7.26
N SER A 403 -11.04 -10.79 7.47
CA SER A 403 -11.23 -9.35 7.62
C SER A 403 -11.62 -8.63 6.32
N ASN A 404 -11.30 -9.22 5.18
CA ASN A 404 -11.50 -8.70 3.82
C ASN A 404 -12.66 -9.38 3.09
N ILE A 405 -13.30 -10.39 3.69
CA ILE A 405 -14.52 -11.02 3.19
C ILE A 405 -15.71 -10.02 3.27
N PRO A 406 -16.68 -10.04 2.33
CA PRO A 406 -17.86 -9.18 2.36
C PRO A 406 -18.56 -9.14 3.72
N GLU A 407 -19.12 -7.99 4.10
CA GLU A 407 -19.71 -7.77 5.43
C GLU A 407 -20.85 -8.75 5.71
N GLY A 408 -21.67 -9.06 4.69
CA GLY A 408 -22.75 -10.04 4.79
C GLY A 408 -22.25 -11.43 5.19
N GLN A 409 -21.12 -11.88 4.63
CA GLN A 409 -20.56 -13.20 4.92
C GLN A 409 -19.97 -13.30 6.32
N ARG A 410 -19.25 -12.26 6.76
CA ARG A 410 -18.77 -12.16 8.15
C ARG A 410 -19.91 -12.14 9.16
N GLY A 411 -20.97 -11.38 8.87
CA GLY A 411 -22.12 -11.34 9.74
C GLY A 411 -22.92 -12.64 9.76
N LEU A 412 -22.97 -13.37 8.64
CA LEU A 412 -23.51 -14.73 8.61
C LEU A 412 -22.71 -15.69 9.51
N GLU A 413 -21.37 -15.63 9.45
CA GLU A 413 -20.50 -16.42 10.34
C GLU A 413 -20.67 -16.01 11.81
N ALA A 414 -20.88 -14.72 12.10
CA ALA A 414 -21.21 -14.26 13.44
C ALA A 414 -22.54 -14.84 13.94
N VAL A 415 -23.56 -14.90 13.08
CA VAL A 415 -24.86 -15.52 13.40
C VAL A 415 -24.71 -17.03 13.63
N LYS A 416 -23.97 -17.75 12.80
CA LYS A 416 -23.63 -19.17 12.99
C LYS A 416 -22.97 -19.40 14.35
N ASN A 417 -21.92 -18.64 14.65
CA ASN A 417 -21.20 -18.72 15.92
C ASN A 417 -22.07 -18.35 17.13
N PHE A 418 -22.96 -17.37 16.98
CA PHE A 418 -23.91 -17.00 18.02
C PHE A 418 -24.84 -18.17 18.37
N ILE A 419 -25.41 -18.83 17.36
CA ILE A 419 -26.31 -19.97 17.56
C ILE A 419 -25.56 -21.13 18.25
N LEU A 420 -24.36 -21.47 17.76
CA LEU A 420 -23.54 -22.56 18.31
C LEU A 420 -23.12 -22.34 19.77
N ARG A 421 -22.81 -21.09 20.15
CA ARG A 421 -22.36 -20.74 21.50
C ARG A 421 -23.50 -20.57 22.50
N ASN A 422 -24.73 -20.35 22.02
CA ASN A 422 -25.88 -20.01 22.86
C ASN A 422 -27.09 -20.95 22.64
N PRO A 423 -26.93 -22.28 22.61
CA PRO A 423 -28.04 -23.19 22.33
C PRO A 423 -29.15 -23.11 23.40
N ASP A 424 -28.77 -22.81 24.64
CA ASP A 424 -29.67 -22.63 25.79
C ASP A 424 -30.56 -21.39 25.68
N ARG A 425 -30.20 -20.42 24.82
CA ARG A 425 -30.96 -19.18 24.59
C ARG A 425 -32.05 -19.33 23.53
N PHE A 426 -32.18 -20.51 22.93
CA PHE A 426 -33.24 -20.85 21.98
C PHE A 426 -34.24 -21.82 22.60
N ARG A 427 -35.46 -21.35 22.85
CA ARG A 427 -36.50 -22.20 23.47
C ARG A 427 -37.11 -23.15 22.42
N PRO A 428 -37.09 -24.48 22.63
CA PRO A 428 -37.77 -25.42 21.73
C PRO A 428 -39.27 -25.16 21.66
N ILE A 429 -39.83 -25.12 20.44
CA ILE A 429 -41.28 -24.99 20.26
C ILE A 429 -41.96 -26.27 20.76
N GLY A 430 -42.84 -26.14 21.75
CA GLY A 430 -43.56 -27.26 22.36
C GLY A 430 -43.08 -27.65 23.76
N ASN A 431 -42.00 -27.06 24.27
CA ASN A 431 -41.56 -27.25 25.65
C ASN A 431 -41.85 -26.00 26.50
N GLU A 432 -43.04 -25.97 27.11
CA GLU A 432 -43.58 -24.79 27.83
C GLU A 432 -42.91 -24.56 29.20
N ASN A 433 -42.27 -25.59 29.78
CA ASN A 433 -41.70 -25.54 31.13
C ASN A 433 -40.23 -25.06 31.18
N SER A 434 -39.60 -24.80 30.04
CA SER A 434 -38.22 -24.29 30.02
C SER A 434 -38.21 -22.76 30.14
N SER A 435 -37.91 -22.25 31.33
CA SER A 435 -37.53 -20.85 31.51
C SER A 435 -36.15 -20.63 30.89
N VAL A 436 -36.07 -19.74 29.90
CA VAL A 436 -34.82 -19.39 29.20
C VAL A 436 -34.39 -18.00 29.60
N ARG A 437 -33.19 -17.87 30.16
CA ARG A 437 -32.59 -16.58 30.49
C ARG A 437 -32.07 -15.91 29.21
N ASN A 438 -32.31 -14.61 29.07
CA ASN A 438 -31.85 -13.81 27.91
C ASN A 438 -32.26 -14.43 26.56
N LEU A 439 -33.54 -14.81 26.42
CA LEU A 439 -34.10 -15.46 25.23
C LEU A 439 -33.70 -14.73 23.94
N ALA A 440 -32.97 -15.42 23.06
CA ALA A 440 -32.57 -14.90 21.75
C ALA A 440 -33.56 -15.31 20.65
N GLY A 441 -34.28 -16.43 20.84
CA GLY A 441 -35.22 -16.94 19.86
C GLY A 441 -35.85 -18.27 20.26
N PHE A 442 -36.42 -18.95 19.27
CA PHE A 442 -37.04 -20.26 19.41
C PHE A 442 -36.38 -21.25 18.46
N LEU A 443 -36.43 -22.54 18.80
CA LEU A 443 -35.97 -23.63 17.93
C LEU A 443 -37.18 -24.48 17.51
N ASP A 444 -37.44 -24.55 16.22
CA ASP A 444 -38.38 -25.51 15.64
C ASP A 444 -37.64 -26.74 15.16
N THR A 445 -37.60 -27.78 15.99
CA THR A 445 -36.93 -29.04 15.69
C THR A 445 -37.64 -29.87 14.62
N GLY A 446 -38.93 -29.61 14.35
CA GLY A 446 -39.68 -30.37 13.35
C GLY A 446 -39.27 -30.02 11.92
N ILE A 447 -38.79 -28.80 11.70
CA ILE A 447 -38.40 -28.28 10.38
C ILE A 447 -36.98 -27.68 10.35
N GLY A 448 -36.22 -27.82 11.44
CA GLY A 448 -34.83 -27.37 11.53
C GLY A 448 -34.68 -25.85 11.37
N LEU A 449 -35.43 -25.06 12.15
CA LEU A 449 -35.37 -23.59 12.10
C LEU A 449 -35.01 -22.97 13.46
N TYR A 450 -34.00 -22.10 13.43
CA TYR A 450 -33.74 -21.12 14.48
C TYR A 450 -34.53 -19.85 14.19
N LEU A 451 -35.51 -19.54 15.03
CA LEU A 451 -36.39 -18.37 14.89
C LEU A 451 -35.92 -17.25 15.81
N LEU A 452 -35.09 -16.34 15.29
CA LEU A 452 -34.51 -15.26 16.07
C LEU A 452 -35.52 -14.11 16.23
N THR A 453 -35.55 -13.51 17.42
CA THR A 453 -36.23 -12.23 17.63
C THR A 453 -35.44 -11.09 16.98
N THR A 454 -36.03 -9.89 16.87
CA THR A 454 -35.29 -8.72 16.36
C THR A 454 -34.07 -8.40 17.22
N GLU A 455 -34.19 -8.52 18.53
CA GLU A 455 -33.10 -8.28 19.49
C GLU A 455 -32.05 -9.39 19.41
N GLY A 456 -32.49 -10.66 19.37
CA GLY A 456 -31.59 -11.80 19.22
C GLY A 456 -30.82 -11.79 17.90
N LEU A 457 -31.45 -11.37 16.80
CA LEU A 457 -30.75 -11.18 15.52
C LEU A 457 -29.75 -10.01 15.60
N ALA A 458 -30.12 -8.87 16.20
CA ALA A 458 -29.21 -7.74 16.33
C ALA A 458 -27.96 -8.10 17.14
N GLU A 459 -28.13 -8.90 18.19
CA GLU A 459 -27.02 -9.45 18.97
C GLU A 459 -26.20 -10.47 18.18
N ALA A 460 -26.85 -11.39 17.46
CA ALA A 460 -26.21 -12.39 16.63
C ALA A 460 -25.37 -11.78 15.49
N CYS A 461 -25.82 -10.64 14.94
CA CYS A 461 -25.06 -9.89 13.95
C CYS A 461 -23.81 -9.19 14.52
N ALA A 462 -23.57 -9.17 15.84
CA ALA A 462 -22.34 -8.66 16.45
C ALA A 462 -21.89 -7.26 16.00
N GLY A 463 -22.83 -6.39 15.60
CA GLY A 463 -22.55 -5.03 15.10
C GLY A 463 -22.39 -4.91 13.58
N PHE A 464 -22.49 -6.00 12.81
CA PHE A 464 -22.58 -5.97 11.35
C PHE A 464 -23.95 -5.49 10.86
N ASN A 465 -24.00 -4.92 9.65
CA ASN A 465 -25.23 -4.44 9.04
C ASN A 465 -26.22 -5.58 8.80
N LYS A 466 -27.30 -5.58 9.58
CA LYS A 466 -28.37 -6.59 9.56
C LYS A 466 -28.93 -6.87 8.15
N ASP A 467 -29.13 -5.85 7.33
CA ASP A 467 -29.75 -6.04 6.01
C ASP A 467 -28.79 -6.74 5.03
N MET A 468 -27.48 -6.50 5.15
CA MET A 468 -26.44 -7.22 4.41
C MET A 468 -26.37 -8.69 4.84
N VAL A 469 -26.44 -8.96 6.14
CA VAL A 469 -26.43 -10.34 6.68
C VAL A 469 -27.66 -11.11 6.23
N LEU A 470 -28.85 -10.49 6.30
CA LEU A 470 -30.09 -11.11 5.83
C LEU A 470 -30.07 -11.38 4.33
N SER A 471 -29.53 -10.45 3.54
CA SER A 471 -29.39 -10.63 2.09
C SER A 471 -28.45 -11.79 1.75
N GLU A 472 -27.37 -11.97 2.51
CA GLU A 472 -26.43 -13.08 2.32
C GLU A 472 -27.03 -14.43 2.75
N LEU A 473 -27.76 -14.46 3.87
CA LEU A 473 -28.50 -15.64 4.31
C LEU A 473 -29.58 -16.03 3.28
N ASP A 474 -30.27 -15.07 2.66
CA ASP A 474 -31.25 -15.32 1.60
C ASP A 474 -30.58 -15.82 0.31
N ARG A 475 -29.46 -15.20 -0.09
CA ARG A 475 -28.67 -15.61 -1.25
C ARG A 475 -28.21 -17.07 -1.17
N LEU A 476 -27.90 -17.55 0.03
CA LEU A 476 -27.47 -18.93 0.30
C LEU A 476 -28.64 -19.86 0.71
N ASP A 477 -29.90 -19.41 0.61
CA ASP A 477 -31.12 -20.13 1.01
C ASP A 477 -31.13 -20.60 2.48
N PHE A 478 -30.41 -19.90 3.37
CA PHE A 478 -30.48 -20.11 4.82
C PHE A 478 -31.56 -19.26 5.49
N LEU A 479 -32.08 -18.23 4.83
CA LEU A 479 -33.16 -17.40 5.36
C LEU A 479 -34.54 -17.85 4.86
N MET A 480 -35.47 -18.09 5.78
CA MET A 480 -36.87 -18.32 5.44
C MET A 480 -37.61 -16.99 5.27
N THR A 481 -37.75 -16.55 4.02
CA THR A 481 -38.43 -15.30 3.67
C THR A 481 -39.95 -15.38 3.84
N GLY A 482 -40.56 -14.21 4.07
CA GLY A 482 -42.01 -14.03 4.22
C GLY A 482 -42.70 -13.57 2.92
N GLU A 483 -43.98 -13.22 3.03
CA GLU A 483 -44.75 -12.64 1.92
C GLU A 483 -44.09 -11.37 1.37
N GLU A 484 -44.16 -11.16 0.05
CA GLU A 484 -43.60 -10.00 -0.66
C GLU A 484 -42.08 -9.82 -0.52
N GLY A 485 -41.32 -10.91 -0.33
CA GLY A 485 -39.85 -10.84 -0.25
C GLY A 485 -39.35 -10.21 1.05
N ARG A 486 -40.17 -10.15 2.10
CA ARG A 486 -39.73 -9.66 3.41
C ARG A 486 -38.75 -10.66 4.04
N MET A 487 -37.64 -10.13 4.55
CA MET A 487 -36.61 -10.90 5.26
C MET A 487 -37.05 -11.48 6.63
N ASN A 488 -38.28 -11.18 7.07
CA ASN A 488 -38.89 -11.79 8.26
C ASN A 488 -40.30 -12.33 7.98
N ARG A 489 -40.69 -13.36 8.72
CA ARG A 489 -41.96 -14.08 8.52
C ARG A 489 -42.72 -14.22 9.82
N LYS A 490 -44.06 -14.29 9.73
CA LYS A 490 -44.92 -14.60 10.89
C LYS A 490 -44.88 -16.10 11.16
N PHE A 491 -44.40 -16.49 12.34
CA PHE A 491 -44.41 -17.87 12.83
C PHE A 491 -45.40 -18.01 13.98
N THR A 492 -46.02 -19.18 14.09
CA THR A 492 -46.88 -19.51 15.23
C THR A 492 -46.04 -20.26 16.26
N VAL A 493 -45.72 -19.58 17.36
CA VAL A 493 -44.96 -20.18 18.46
C VAL A 493 -45.93 -20.61 19.55
N ARG A 494 -46.00 -21.91 19.83
CA ARG A 494 -46.87 -22.46 20.88
C ARG A 494 -46.49 -21.85 22.25
N GLY A 495 -47.49 -21.32 22.97
CA GLY A 495 -47.29 -20.60 24.24
C GLY A 495 -46.93 -19.11 24.11
N VAL A 496 -46.79 -18.56 22.90
CA VAL A 496 -46.56 -17.12 22.65
C VAL A 496 -47.60 -16.53 21.69
N GLY A 497 -48.01 -17.31 20.69
CA GLY A 497 -48.91 -16.88 19.63
C GLY A 497 -48.17 -16.57 18.33
N ARG A 498 -48.83 -15.84 17.44
CA ARG A 498 -48.30 -15.52 16.11
C ARG A 498 -47.42 -14.27 16.16
N THR A 499 -46.12 -14.42 15.92
CA THR A 499 -45.13 -13.34 16.02
C THR A 499 -44.20 -13.30 14.80
N ARG A 500 -43.61 -12.13 14.49
CA ARG A 500 -42.64 -11.98 13.39
C ARG A 500 -41.24 -12.32 13.89
N LEU A 501 -40.59 -13.27 13.24
CA LEU A 501 -39.25 -13.74 13.56
C LEU A 501 -38.42 -13.88 12.28
N TYR A 502 -37.11 -13.98 12.45
CA TYR A 502 -36.18 -14.30 11.38
C TYR A 502 -35.90 -15.80 11.44
N GLY A 503 -36.41 -16.55 10.47
CA GLY A 503 -36.24 -18.00 10.43
C GLY A 503 -34.96 -18.36 9.71
N ILE A 504 -33.98 -18.88 10.44
CA ILE A 504 -32.68 -19.31 9.92
C ILE A 504 -32.65 -20.83 9.90
N ARG A 505 -32.33 -21.42 8.74
CA ARG A 505 -32.27 -22.87 8.58
C ARG A 505 -31.07 -23.45 9.34
N GLU A 506 -31.27 -24.58 9.99
CA GLU A 506 -30.25 -25.33 10.72
C GLU A 506 -29.07 -25.75 9.83
N GLY A 507 -29.30 -25.91 8.51
CA GLY A 507 -28.23 -26.16 7.53
C GLY A 507 -27.10 -25.13 7.55
N LEU A 508 -27.35 -23.91 8.03
CA LEU A 508 -26.31 -22.90 8.26
C LEU A 508 -25.18 -23.40 9.17
N LEU A 509 -25.51 -24.24 10.16
CA LEU A 509 -24.54 -24.71 11.15
C LEU A 509 -23.48 -25.65 10.54
N GLY A 510 -23.81 -26.31 9.42
CA GLY A 510 -22.90 -27.17 8.67
C GLY A 510 -22.29 -26.53 7.42
N HIS A 511 -22.60 -25.26 7.13
CA HIS A 511 -22.09 -24.56 5.96
C HIS A 511 -20.69 -24.00 6.21
N ASP A 512 -19.73 -24.37 5.37
CA ASP A 512 -18.42 -23.72 5.31
C ASP A 512 -18.26 -23.04 3.94
N TYR A 513 -17.76 -21.79 3.95
CA TYR A 513 -17.54 -21.00 2.72
C TYR A 513 -16.44 -21.56 1.79
N ALA A 514 -15.72 -22.60 2.23
CA ALA A 514 -14.60 -23.18 1.51
C ALA A 514 -15.02 -24.16 0.40
N ASP A 515 -16.33 -24.49 0.28
CA ASP A 515 -16.89 -25.45 -0.67
C ASP A 515 -17.63 -24.81 -1.86
#